data_AF-A0AA86TI68-F1
#
_entry.id   AF-A0AA86TI68-F1
#
_cell.length_a   1.000
_cell.length_b   1.000
_cell.length_c   1.000
_cell.angle_alpha   90.00
_cell.angle_beta   90.00
_cell.angle_gamma   90.00
#
_symmetry.space_group_name_H-M   'P 1'
#
loop_
_entity.id
_entity.type
_entity.pdbx_description
1 polymer ?
#
loop_
_entity_poly.entity_id
_entity_poly.type
_entity_poly.pdbx_seq_one_letter_code
_entity_poly.pdbx_strand_id
1 'polypeptide(L)'
;MSVTPVAFLKPRQAAEDERAKSILVFRPEMAVFVNCLHAAGSLYECPISAEFAEQQHLEYQRKLESFGIDVYNVSDVLIKGCEDPKVLNELRNFAGTCLSYNLPENQSHIFASEDYKHKTLIKLSAGELVKVILTNPTIHLMLDNRNTGIITKKVEMEPMGNCVFTRDQQITTKNGVVMCNFAASQRAKEAKILEFTLKKLNINPIGRIHDVPEATMEGGDFVILTQDTCALGIGLRSSYSAGQYMMQNDLLGFKRFLMVKDVFDQHQDRMHLDCTFSPIHQKLAVIDQEILKKDKLRYVDEFIRLDKYDPVRKSWYRLNRANVEFGAFLEGEGYSLIKLPHEYQLAYGCNMLNLGCINGHYKVLTVHNDSRDYIMNSPEYKKYCEVNKVNIDVEYVEFRAITSMYGSLHCASQVLERFSFEEDKIVREADKIQQVEPEFDYVIEVPTFCNREDLVQEAQNKYNELIASGKTVYLVNKYWIGHFVSLKNANVKSVEEVLQLLRNEDLAAQDMSKLDLNDCMLKLK
;
A
#
# COMPACT_ATOMS: atom_id res chain seq x y z
N MET A 1 1.38 -31.47 -23.63
CA MET A 1 0.41 -31.05 -22.59
C MET A 1 -0.23 -29.78 -23.10
N SER A 2 -1.56 -29.72 -23.14
CA SER A 2 -2.30 -28.56 -23.64
C SER A 2 -1.97 -27.34 -22.78
N VAL A 3 -1.51 -26.27 -23.41
CA VAL A 3 -1.36 -24.96 -22.77
C VAL A 3 -2.76 -24.50 -22.40
N THR A 4 -3.17 -24.68 -21.15
CA THR A 4 -4.40 -24.09 -20.64
C THR A 4 -4.25 -22.57 -20.83
N PRO A 5 -5.12 -21.91 -21.64
CA PRO A 5 -5.04 -20.47 -21.80
C PRO A 5 -5.10 -19.83 -20.42
N VAL A 6 -4.25 -18.83 -20.16
CA VAL A 6 -4.38 -18.02 -18.95
C VAL A 6 -5.80 -17.47 -18.95
N ALA A 7 -6.60 -17.84 -17.95
CA ALA A 7 -7.92 -17.24 -17.77
C ALA A 7 -7.73 -15.71 -17.80
N PHE A 8 -8.49 -15.02 -18.63
CA PHE A 8 -8.31 -13.59 -18.82
C PHE A 8 -8.70 -12.86 -17.54
N LEU A 9 -7.70 -12.49 -16.72
CA LEU A 9 -7.91 -11.75 -15.48
C LEU A 9 -8.38 -10.32 -15.83
N LYS A 10 -9.41 -9.85 -15.14
CA LYS A 10 -9.91 -8.47 -15.24
C LYS A 10 -9.83 -7.84 -13.84
N PRO A 11 -8.63 -7.46 -13.40
CA PRO A 11 -8.41 -7.08 -12.02
C PRO A 11 -9.24 -5.86 -11.63
N ARG A 12 -10.16 -6.07 -10.69
CA ARG A 12 -11.10 -5.08 -10.17
C ARG A 12 -11.54 -5.47 -8.77
N GLN A 13 -11.69 -4.47 -7.92
CA GLN A 13 -12.27 -4.63 -6.59
C GLN A 13 -13.27 -3.50 -6.32
N ALA A 14 -14.50 -3.84 -5.94
CA ALA A 14 -15.49 -2.83 -5.54
C ALA A 14 -15.69 -2.77 -4.01
N ALA A 15 -15.46 -3.84 -3.26
CA ALA A 15 -15.43 -3.77 -1.79
C ALA A 15 -14.52 -4.85 -1.18
N GLU A 16 -13.98 -4.63 0.02
CA GLU A 16 -13.17 -5.65 0.72
C GLU A 16 -13.98 -6.90 1.11
N ASP A 17 -15.29 -6.80 1.29
CA ASP A 17 -16.19 -7.90 1.64
C ASP A 17 -16.82 -8.62 0.43
N GLU A 18 -16.48 -8.22 -0.79
CA GLU A 18 -16.83 -9.00 -1.99
C GLU A 18 -15.96 -10.25 -2.10
N ARG A 19 -16.51 -11.32 -2.69
CA ARG A 19 -15.83 -12.62 -2.75
C ARG A 19 -14.51 -12.51 -3.52
N ALA A 20 -13.39 -12.78 -2.86
CA ALA A 20 -12.10 -12.89 -3.51
C ALA A 20 -12.12 -14.02 -4.54
N LYS A 21 -11.62 -13.74 -5.74
CA LYS A 21 -11.55 -14.68 -6.86
C LYS A 21 -10.11 -15.05 -7.18
N SER A 22 -9.24 -14.05 -7.24
CA SER A 22 -7.83 -14.26 -7.58
C SER A 22 -6.93 -13.44 -6.68
N ILE A 23 -5.90 -14.07 -6.12
CA ILE A 23 -4.95 -13.45 -5.20
C ILE A 23 -3.53 -13.71 -5.69
N LEU A 24 -2.71 -12.66 -5.74
CA LEU A 24 -1.28 -12.74 -5.97
C LEU A 24 -0.57 -12.79 -4.61
N VAL A 25 0.33 -13.75 -4.46
CA VAL A 25 1.16 -13.95 -3.27
C VAL A 25 2.63 -14.15 -3.69
N PHE A 26 3.55 -14.03 -2.73
CA PHE A 26 4.97 -14.23 -2.97
C PHE A 26 5.52 -15.24 -1.99
N ARG A 27 5.97 -16.38 -2.50
CA ARG A 27 6.52 -17.45 -1.66
C ARG A 27 7.86 -17.01 -1.06
N PRO A 28 8.08 -17.19 0.24
CA PRO A 28 9.40 -17.04 0.86
C PRO A 28 10.39 -18.06 0.24
N GLU A 29 11.23 -17.60 -0.68
CA GLU A 29 12.25 -18.44 -1.33
C GLU A 29 13.66 -17.90 -1.00
N MET A 30 14.63 -18.11 -1.90
CA MET A 30 16.03 -17.70 -1.76
C MET A 30 16.21 -16.23 -1.35
N ALA A 31 15.35 -15.32 -1.82
CA ALA A 31 15.43 -13.91 -1.44
C ALA A 31 15.19 -13.71 0.07
N VAL A 32 14.22 -14.40 0.65
CA VAL A 32 13.95 -14.35 2.10
C VAL A 32 15.10 -15.00 2.87
N PHE A 33 15.66 -16.11 2.37
CA PHE A 33 16.83 -16.75 3.01
C PHE A 33 17.99 -15.77 3.18
N VAL A 34 18.33 -14.98 2.16
CA VAL A 34 19.43 -13.99 2.27
C VAL A 34 19.10 -12.92 3.33
N ASN A 35 17.85 -12.44 3.38
CA ASN A 35 17.40 -11.49 4.41
C ASN A 35 17.50 -12.07 5.83
N CYS A 36 17.20 -13.36 6.00
CA CYS A 36 17.28 -14.04 7.29
C CYS A 36 18.70 -14.09 7.88
N LEU A 37 19.75 -13.95 7.04
CA LEU A 37 21.14 -13.92 7.53
C LEU A 37 21.42 -12.69 8.42
N HIS A 38 20.62 -11.63 8.29
CA HIS A 38 20.64 -10.49 9.20
C HIS A 38 19.25 -9.84 9.29
N ALA A 39 18.35 -10.46 10.07
CA ALA A 39 16.93 -10.11 10.20
C ALA A 39 16.67 -8.62 10.45
N ALA A 40 17.24 -8.02 11.51
CA ALA A 40 16.97 -6.63 11.87
C ALA A 40 17.37 -5.63 10.76
N GLY A 41 18.49 -5.91 10.07
CA GLY A 41 18.96 -5.10 8.94
C GLY A 41 18.14 -5.26 7.66
N SER A 42 17.33 -6.32 7.59
CA SER A 42 16.44 -6.63 6.47
C SER A 42 14.98 -6.27 6.77
N LEU A 43 14.74 -5.51 7.84
CA LEU A 43 13.41 -5.15 8.33
C LEU A 43 12.58 -6.36 8.77
N TYR A 44 13.18 -7.32 9.47
CA TYR A 44 12.47 -8.42 10.14
C TYR A 44 12.56 -8.26 11.67
N GLU A 45 11.48 -8.62 12.36
CA GLU A 45 11.32 -8.51 13.82
C GLU A 45 12.31 -9.43 14.56
N CYS A 46 12.49 -10.65 14.06
CA CYS A 46 13.36 -11.64 14.68
C CYS A 46 13.99 -12.59 13.64
N PRO A 47 15.08 -13.30 14.00
CA PRO A 47 15.62 -14.38 13.17
C PRO A 47 14.58 -15.47 12.92
N ILE A 48 14.50 -15.95 11.67
CA ILE A 48 13.56 -16.98 11.24
C ILE A 48 14.19 -17.95 10.25
N SER A 49 13.66 -19.16 10.17
CA SER A 49 14.00 -20.12 9.12
C SER A 49 13.20 -19.81 7.87
N ALA A 50 13.89 -19.55 6.75
CA ALA A 50 13.25 -19.33 5.47
C ALA A 50 12.49 -20.59 4.97
N GLU A 51 13.00 -21.79 5.24
CA GLU A 51 12.32 -23.05 4.90
C GLU A 51 11.01 -23.21 5.68
N PHE A 52 11.01 -22.83 6.97
CA PHE A 52 9.80 -22.87 7.78
C PHE A 52 8.78 -21.83 7.31
N ALA A 53 9.24 -20.62 6.95
CA ALA A 53 8.39 -19.60 6.35
C ALA A 53 7.79 -20.05 5.01
N GLU A 54 8.56 -20.75 4.17
CA GLU A 54 8.07 -21.33 2.92
C GLU A 54 6.96 -22.36 3.17
N GLN A 55 7.17 -23.29 4.11
CA GLN A 55 6.19 -24.32 4.48
C GLN A 55 4.88 -23.71 4.97
N GLN A 56 4.95 -22.74 5.88
CA GLN A 56 3.78 -22.04 6.40
C GLN A 56 3.06 -21.23 5.30
N HIS A 57 3.81 -20.57 4.41
CA HIS A 57 3.23 -19.88 3.27
C HIS A 57 2.50 -20.84 2.31
N LEU A 58 3.04 -22.05 2.08
CA LEU A 58 2.37 -23.06 1.27
C LEU A 58 1.07 -23.56 1.91
N GLU A 59 1.03 -23.72 3.24
CA GLU A 59 -0.19 -24.03 3.96
C GLU A 59 -1.23 -22.92 3.85
N TYR A 60 -0.79 -21.67 3.97
CA TYR A 60 -1.63 -20.50 3.73
C TYR A 60 -2.22 -20.47 2.32
N GLN A 61 -1.40 -20.72 1.29
CA GLN A 61 -1.86 -20.81 -0.09
C GLN A 61 -2.91 -21.92 -0.25
N ARG A 62 -2.68 -23.12 0.29
CA ARG A 62 -3.69 -24.20 0.25
C ARG A 62 -4.97 -23.82 0.97
N LYS A 63 -4.89 -23.05 2.06
CA LYS A 63 -6.08 -22.55 2.78
C LYS A 63 -6.88 -21.60 1.89
N LEU A 64 -6.24 -20.65 1.21
CA LEU A 64 -6.92 -19.78 0.24
C LEU A 64 -7.56 -20.59 -0.90
N GLU A 65 -6.81 -21.53 -1.50
CA GLU A 65 -7.30 -22.40 -2.57
C GLU A 65 -8.50 -23.26 -2.12
N SER A 66 -8.55 -23.67 -0.85
CA SER A 66 -9.69 -24.42 -0.28
C SER A 66 -11.01 -23.65 -0.28
N PHE A 67 -10.95 -22.31 -0.36
CA PHE A 67 -12.11 -21.43 -0.54
C PHE A 67 -12.51 -21.23 -2.01
N GLY A 68 -11.83 -21.92 -2.94
CA GLY A 68 -12.07 -21.80 -4.39
C GLY A 68 -11.50 -20.51 -4.97
N ILE A 69 -10.42 -19.98 -4.37
CA ILE A 69 -9.70 -18.79 -4.83
C ILE A 69 -8.53 -19.25 -5.72
N ASP A 70 -8.36 -18.62 -6.87
CA ASP A 70 -7.18 -18.81 -7.72
C ASP A 70 -5.98 -18.07 -7.12
N VAL A 71 -5.03 -18.82 -6.55
CA VAL A 71 -3.82 -18.24 -5.97
C VAL A 71 -2.66 -18.28 -6.97
N TYR A 72 -2.07 -17.13 -7.23
CA TYR A 72 -0.94 -16.95 -8.13
C TYR A 72 0.31 -16.64 -7.32
N ASN A 73 1.35 -17.46 -7.45
CA ASN A 73 2.65 -17.13 -6.88
C ASN A 73 3.49 -16.34 -7.88
N VAL A 74 4.17 -15.29 -7.43
CA VAL A 74 5.07 -14.48 -8.28
C VAL A 74 6.08 -15.35 -9.02
N SER A 75 6.76 -16.29 -8.35
CA SER A 75 7.79 -17.12 -9.01
C SER A 75 7.20 -18.04 -10.07
N ASP A 76 6.05 -18.67 -9.79
CA ASP A 76 5.35 -19.53 -10.73
C ASP A 76 4.84 -18.76 -11.94
N VAL A 77 4.32 -17.54 -11.73
CA VAL A 77 3.89 -16.64 -12.81
C VAL A 77 5.06 -16.23 -13.70
N LEU A 78 6.22 -15.92 -13.13
CA LEU A 78 7.41 -15.56 -13.90
C LEU A 78 7.90 -16.72 -14.79
N ILE A 79 7.81 -17.96 -14.29
CA ILE A 79 8.18 -19.18 -15.02
C ILE A 79 7.14 -19.54 -16.07
N LYS A 80 5.86 -19.25 -15.85
CA LYS A 80 4.76 -19.64 -16.72
C LYS A 80 5.00 -19.26 -18.19
N GLY A 81 4.78 -20.22 -19.07
CA GLY A 81 4.89 -20.07 -20.52
C GLY A 81 6.33 -20.02 -21.06
N CYS A 82 7.35 -20.22 -20.21
CA CYS A 82 8.75 -20.22 -20.65
C CYS A 82 9.15 -21.45 -21.48
N GLU A 83 8.22 -22.38 -21.76
CA GLU A 83 8.38 -23.38 -22.81
C GLU A 83 8.42 -22.73 -24.21
N ASP A 84 7.79 -21.56 -24.38
CA ASP A 84 7.93 -20.72 -25.57
C ASP A 84 9.28 -19.97 -25.52
N PRO A 85 10.17 -20.16 -26.51
CA PRO A 85 11.45 -19.46 -26.58
C PRO A 85 11.34 -17.93 -26.52
N LYS A 86 10.26 -17.33 -27.03
CA LYS A 86 10.06 -15.88 -26.97
C LYS A 86 9.84 -15.40 -25.54
N VAL A 87 8.95 -16.08 -24.81
CA VAL A 87 8.62 -15.77 -23.42
C VAL A 87 9.83 -16.01 -22.51
N LEU A 88 10.58 -17.09 -22.74
CA LEU A 88 11.83 -17.34 -22.02
C LEU A 88 12.87 -16.26 -22.29
N ASN A 89 12.95 -15.74 -23.52
CA ASN A 89 13.86 -14.66 -23.86
C ASN A 89 13.48 -13.34 -23.17
N GLU A 90 12.17 -13.05 -23.02
CA GLU A 90 11.72 -11.91 -22.20
C GLU A 90 12.17 -12.04 -20.74
N LEU A 91 12.03 -13.23 -20.15
CA LEU A 91 12.51 -13.50 -18.78
C LEU A 91 14.03 -13.33 -18.67
N ARG A 92 14.80 -13.81 -19.66
CA ARG A 92 16.26 -13.63 -19.71
C ARG A 92 16.65 -12.16 -19.78
N ASN A 93 15.97 -11.38 -20.62
CA ASN A 93 16.23 -9.95 -20.75
C ASN A 93 15.97 -9.25 -19.41
N PHE A 94 14.87 -9.57 -18.74
CA PHE A 94 14.57 -9.02 -17.42
C PHE A 94 15.61 -9.43 -16.37
N ALA A 95 15.97 -10.71 -16.30
CA ALA A 95 17.06 -11.19 -15.42
C ALA A 95 18.40 -10.51 -15.70
N GLY A 96 18.69 -10.16 -16.96
CA GLY A 96 19.88 -9.40 -17.35
C GLY A 96 19.91 -7.98 -16.78
N THR A 97 18.76 -7.37 -16.51
CA THR A 97 18.68 -6.07 -15.81
C THR A 97 18.95 -6.19 -14.31
N CYS A 98 18.83 -7.40 -13.75
CA CYS A 98 19.07 -7.69 -12.33
C CYS A 98 20.48 -8.25 -12.05
N LEU A 99 21.24 -8.63 -13.07
CA LEU A 99 22.58 -9.18 -12.95
C LEU A 99 23.64 -8.15 -13.35
N SER A 100 24.50 -7.79 -12.39
CA SER A 100 25.58 -6.84 -12.61
C SER A 100 26.96 -7.49 -12.46
N TYR A 101 27.92 -7.10 -13.30
CA TYR A 101 29.32 -7.45 -13.17
C TYR A 101 30.12 -6.19 -12.89
N ASN A 102 30.89 -6.19 -11.81
CA ASN A 102 31.75 -5.08 -11.42
C ASN A 102 33.21 -5.50 -11.54
N LEU A 103 34.00 -4.74 -12.30
CA LEU A 103 35.45 -4.86 -12.39
C LEU A 103 36.06 -3.51 -11.96
N PRO A 104 37.19 -3.48 -11.24
CA PRO A 104 37.80 -2.23 -10.77
C PRO A 104 37.96 -1.18 -11.89
N GLU A 105 37.79 0.09 -11.54
CA GLU A 105 37.85 1.22 -12.48
C GLU A 105 39.12 1.19 -13.33
N ASN A 106 38.97 1.50 -14.63
CA ASN A 106 39.99 1.46 -15.69
C ASN A 106 40.34 0.08 -16.26
N GLN A 107 39.58 -0.97 -15.92
CA GLN A 107 39.76 -2.30 -16.50
C GLN A 107 38.53 -2.69 -17.33
N SER A 108 38.77 -3.29 -18.49
CA SER A 108 37.72 -3.96 -19.28
C SER A 108 38.14 -5.40 -19.53
N HIS A 109 37.19 -6.32 -19.48
CA HIS A 109 37.44 -7.73 -19.71
C HIS A 109 36.25 -8.40 -20.37
N ILE A 110 36.49 -9.36 -21.27
CA ILE A 110 35.42 -10.06 -21.98
C ILE A 110 34.44 -10.75 -21.02
N PHE A 111 34.92 -11.27 -19.88
CA PHE A 111 34.11 -11.91 -18.84
C PHE A 111 33.31 -10.95 -17.95
N ALA A 112 33.45 -9.63 -18.15
CA ALA A 112 32.60 -8.61 -17.53
C ALA A 112 31.71 -7.89 -18.55
N SER A 113 31.68 -8.36 -19.81
CA SER A 113 30.89 -7.75 -20.89
C SER A 113 29.43 -8.20 -20.89
N GLU A 114 28.56 -7.41 -21.53
CA GLU A 114 27.16 -7.80 -21.78
C GLU A 114 27.04 -9.08 -22.61
N ASP A 115 27.98 -9.33 -23.55
CA ASP A 115 28.01 -10.57 -24.33
C ASP A 115 28.24 -11.80 -23.45
N TYR A 116 29.14 -11.71 -22.47
CA TYR A 116 29.38 -12.80 -21.52
C TYR A 116 28.20 -12.99 -20.56
N LYS A 117 27.60 -11.88 -20.10
CA LYS A 117 26.37 -11.91 -19.30
C LYS A 117 25.27 -12.64 -20.05
N HIS A 118 25.05 -12.29 -21.31
CA HIS A 118 24.07 -12.94 -22.18
C HIS A 118 24.36 -14.44 -22.37
N LYS A 119 25.63 -14.82 -22.64
CA LYS A 119 26.06 -16.24 -22.72
C LYS A 119 25.77 -17.00 -21.44
N THR A 120 25.95 -16.37 -20.27
CA THR A 120 25.64 -16.95 -18.96
C THR A 120 24.14 -17.18 -18.82
N LEU A 121 23.31 -16.15 -19.06
CA LEU A 121 21.86 -16.21 -18.90
C LEU A 121 21.17 -17.18 -19.86
N ILE A 122 21.71 -17.41 -21.08
CA ILE A 122 21.17 -18.42 -22.00
C ILE A 122 21.23 -19.83 -21.42
N LYS A 123 22.24 -20.13 -20.60
CA LYS A 123 22.44 -21.46 -20.02
C LYS A 123 21.54 -21.75 -18.82
N LEU A 124 20.97 -20.73 -18.21
CA LEU A 124 20.11 -20.86 -17.04
C LEU A 124 18.70 -21.33 -17.42
N SER A 125 18.13 -22.18 -16.57
CA SER A 125 16.71 -22.55 -16.60
C SER A 125 15.82 -21.38 -16.15
N ALA A 126 14.51 -21.45 -16.44
CA ALA A 126 13.56 -20.43 -16.01
C ALA A 126 13.58 -20.21 -14.48
N GLY A 127 13.67 -21.28 -13.70
CA GLY A 127 13.78 -21.19 -12.23
C GLY A 127 15.08 -20.52 -11.77
N GLU A 128 16.21 -20.78 -12.42
CA GLU A 128 17.47 -20.10 -12.11
C GLU A 128 17.44 -18.62 -12.52
N LEU A 129 16.79 -18.27 -13.62
CA LEU A 129 16.56 -16.88 -14.02
C LEU A 129 15.70 -16.14 -12.99
N VAL A 130 14.66 -16.78 -12.46
CA VAL A 130 13.86 -16.21 -11.36
C VAL A 130 14.73 -16.00 -10.12
N LYS A 131 15.62 -16.93 -9.76
CA LYS A 131 16.56 -16.71 -8.64
C LYS A 131 17.45 -15.49 -8.88
N VAL A 132 17.94 -15.27 -10.10
CA VAL A 132 18.70 -14.05 -10.45
C VAL A 132 17.86 -12.80 -10.25
N ILE A 133 16.60 -12.80 -10.72
CA ILE A 133 15.67 -11.68 -10.56
C ILE A 133 15.43 -11.35 -9.08
N LEU A 134 15.13 -12.38 -8.28
CA LEU A 134 14.75 -12.19 -6.86
C LEU A 134 15.94 -11.90 -5.93
N THR A 135 17.18 -12.22 -6.33
CA THR A 135 18.38 -11.96 -5.52
C THR A 135 19.19 -10.74 -5.98
N ASN A 136 18.87 -10.20 -7.17
CA ASN A 136 19.53 -9.03 -7.78
C ASN A 136 21.06 -8.98 -7.57
N PRO A 137 21.82 -9.99 -8.05
CA PRO A 137 23.22 -10.16 -7.69
C PRO A 137 24.16 -9.22 -8.46
N THR A 138 25.19 -8.75 -7.76
CA THR A 138 26.37 -8.09 -8.31
C THR A 138 27.61 -8.95 -8.07
N ILE A 139 28.25 -9.39 -9.16
CA ILE A 139 29.49 -10.17 -9.12
C ILE A 139 30.67 -9.21 -9.21
N HIS A 140 31.47 -9.13 -8.14
CA HIS A 140 32.67 -8.30 -8.11
C HIS A 140 33.88 -9.13 -8.50
N LEU A 141 34.50 -8.75 -9.61
CA LEU A 141 35.57 -9.49 -10.28
C LEU A 141 36.93 -8.82 -10.02
N MET A 142 38.00 -9.60 -10.20
CA MET A 142 39.38 -9.11 -10.17
C MET A 142 40.19 -9.88 -11.21
N LEU A 143 41.09 -9.20 -11.92
CA LEU A 143 42.04 -9.88 -12.80
C LEU A 143 43.04 -10.69 -11.97
N ASP A 144 43.30 -11.92 -12.41
CA ASP A 144 44.27 -12.81 -11.78
C ASP A 144 45.09 -13.47 -12.87
N ASN A 145 46.41 -13.46 -12.71
CA ASN A 145 47.35 -14.04 -13.66
C ASN A 145 47.71 -15.50 -13.32
N ARG A 146 47.20 -16.05 -12.23
CA ARG A 146 47.52 -17.43 -11.80
C ARG A 146 46.54 -18.47 -12.34
N ASN A 147 45.28 -18.10 -12.54
CA ASN A 147 44.21 -19.03 -12.94
C ASN A 147 43.58 -18.62 -14.29
N THR A 148 42.25 -18.51 -14.36
CA THR A 148 41.44 -18.26 -15.56
C THR A 148 41.53 -16.84 -16.12
N GLY A 149 42.55 -16.05 -15.76
CA GLY A 149 42.67 -14.64 -16.13
C GLY A 149 41.80 -13.67 -15.32
N ILE A 150 40.81 -14.21 -14.59
CA ILE A 150 39.86 -13.46 -13.76
C ILE A 150 39.37 -14.35 -12.62
N ILE A 151 39.06 -13.75 -11.47
CA ILE A 151 38.47 -14.41 -10.31
C ILE A 151 37.25 -13.63 -9.81
N THR A 152 36.30 -14.33 -9.19
CA THR A 152 35.22 -13.70 -8.41
C THR A 152 35.75 -13.37 -7.01
N LYS A 153 35.81 -12.09 -6.67
CA LYS A 153 36.28 -11.62 -5.36
C LYS A 153 35.17 -11.71 -4.30
N LYS A 154 33.98 -11.22 -4.64
CA LYS A 154 32.78 -11.29 -3.79
C LYS A 154 31.52 -11.31 -4.64
N VAL A 155 30.46 -11.88 -4.08
CA VAL A 155 29.10 -11.77 -4.61
C VAL A 155 28.30 -10.94 -3.62
N GLU A 156 27.67 -9.90 -4.12
CA GLU A 156 26.78 -9.03 -3.37
C GLU A 156 25.36 -9.26 -3.88
N MET A 157 24.39 -9.37 -2.97
CA MET A 157 22.99 -9.58 -3.33
C MET A 157 22.16 -8.48 -2.67
N GLU A 158 21.20 -7.97 -3.44
CA GLU A 158 20.15 -7.09 -2.93
C GLU A 158 18.82 -7.85 -3.02
N PRO A 159 18.61 -8.84 -2.13
CA PRO A 159 17.46 -9.72 -2.17
C PRO A 159 16.12 -9.00 -2.00
N MET A 160 15.12 -9.44 -2.75
CA MET A 160 13.77 -8.89 -2.77
C MET A 160 12.85 -9.59 -1.75
N GLY A 161 13.37 -9.89 -0.55
CA GLY A 161 12.64 -10.67 0.46
C GLY A 161 11.36 -10.00 0.96
N ASN A 162 11.28 -8.66 0.91
CA ASN A 162 10.09 -7.90 1.31
C ASN A 162 8.94 -7.98 0.28
N CYS A 163 9.18 -8.54 -0.92
CA CYS A 163 8.10 -8.88 -1.85
C CYS A 163 7.12 -9.92 -1.28
N VAL A 164 7.47 -10.61 -0.17
CA VAL A 164 6.53 -11.42 0.61
C VAL A 164 5.25 -10.64 0.94
N PHE A 165 5.37 -9.31 1.11
CA PHE A 165 4.25 -8.40 1.25
C PHE A 165 3.86 -7.80 -0.10
N THR A 166 3.07 -8.57 -0.85
CA THR A 166 2.59 -8.19 -2.20
C THR A 166 1.57 -7.05 -2.20
N ARG A 167 1.09 -6.63 -1.03
CA ARG A 167 0.10 -5.55 -0.89
C ARG A 167 0.68 -4.18 -1.21
N ASP A 168 1.96 -3.93 -0.96
CA ASP A 168 2.46 -2.55 -0.93
C ASP A 168 2.81 -1.99 -2.31
N GLN A 169 3.26 -2.85 -3.23
CA GLN A 169 3.79 -2.46 -4.54
C GLN A 169 2.70 -2.02 -5.51
N GLN A 170 1.45 -2.42 -5.26
CA GLN A 170 0.31 -2.13 -6.12
C GLN A 170 -0.99 -2.08 -5.33
N ILE A 171 -2.01 -1.50 -5.94
CA ILE A 171 -3.39 -1.62 -5.48
C ILE A 171 -4.30 -2.03 -6.64
N THR A 172 -5.46 -2.59 -6.32
CA THR A 172 -6.51 -2.81 -7.32
C THR A 172 -7.74 -2.01 -6.94
N THR A 173 -8.15 -1.11 -7.82
CA THR A 173 -9.34 -0.26 -7.67
C THR A 173 -10.53 -0.86 -8.42
N LYS A 174 -11.65 -0.13 -8.49
CA LYS A 174 -12.78 -0.51 -9.34
C LYS A 174 -12.44 -0.42 -10.84
N ASN A 175 -11.49 0.46 -11.19
CA ASN A 175 -11.09 0.71 -12.58
C ASN A 175 -9.96 -0.22 -13.04
N GLY A 176 -9.04 -0.61 -12.15
CA GLY A 176 -7.93 -1.49 -12.50
C GLY A 176 -6.78 -1.48 -11.50
N VAL A 177 -5.64 -2.03 -11.89
CA VAL A 177 -4.42 -2.03 -11.05
C VAL A 177 -3.66 -0.72 -11.20
N VAL A 178 -3.21 -0.14 -10.09
CA VAL A 178 -2.31 1.02 -10.07
C VAL A 178 -0.99 0.58 -9.43
N MET A 179 0.13 0.89 -10.08
CA MET A 179 1.45 0.66 -9.48
C MET A 179 1.77 1.77 -8.50
N CYS A 180 2.15 1.38 -7.29
CA CYS A 180 2.49 2.28 -6.20
C CYS A 180 3.94 2.81 -6.31
N ASN A 181 4.29 3.77 -5.45
CA ASN A 181 5.65 4.33 -5.37
C ASN A 181 6.06 4.43 -3.90
N PHE A 182 7.06 3.66 -3.51
CA PHE A 182 7.47 3.59 -2.11
C PHE A 182 8.10 4.89 -1.62
N ALA A 183 7.86 5.22 -0.34
CA ALA A 183 8.61 6.27 0.34
C ALA A 183 10.10 5.92 0.52
N ALA A 184 10.40 4.62 0.67
CA ALA A 184 11.77 4.13 0.77
C ALA A 184 12.28 3.65 -0.60
N SER A 185 13.29 4.34 -1.14
CA SER A 185 13.89 4.03 -2.45
C SER A 185 14.45 2.61 -2.56
N GLN A 186 14.84 1.99 -1.44
CA GLN A 186 15.34 0.61 -1.39
C GLN A 186 14.31 -0.43 -1.91
N ARG A 187 13.02 -0.13 -1.86
CA ARG A 187 11.94 -1.03 -2.31
C ARG A 187 11.50 -0.78 -3.76
N ALA A 188 12.08 0.20 -4.46
CA ALA A 188 11.67 0.57 -5.82
C ALA A 188 11.86 -0.57 -6.85
N LYS A 189 12.81 -1.47 -6.61
CA LYS A 189 13.04 -2.64 -7.48
C LYS A 189 11.93 -3.68 -7.36
N GLU A 190 11.26 -3.77 -6.20
CA GLU A 190 10.12 -4.67 -5.97
C GLU A 190 9.00 -4.35 -6.97
N ALA A 191 8.64 -3.07 -7.12
CA ALA A 191 7.59 -2.62 -8.03
C ALA A 191 7.82 -3.07 -9.48
N LYS A 192 9.07 -3.07 -9.96
CA LYS A 192 9.42 -3.53 -11.32
C LYS A 192 9.18 -5.03 -11.51
N ILE A 193 9.49 -5.84 -10.50
CA ILE A 193 9.27 -7.29 -10.53
C ILE A 193 7.77 -7.59 -10.56
N LEU A 194 6.99 -6.90 -9.71
CA LEU A 194 5.55 -7.09 -9.65
C LEU A 194 4.87 -6.57 -10.93
N GLU A 195 5.31 -5.45 -11.49
CA GLU A 195 4.79 -4.96 -12.78
C GLU A 195 5.07 -5.96 -13.92
N PHE A 196 6.27 -6.54 -13.98
CA PHE A 196 6.58 -7.59 -14.95
C PHE A 196 5.73 -8.85 -14.72
N THR A 197 5.46 -9.19 -13.46
CA THR A 197 4.57 -10.30 -13.06
C THR A 197 3.14 -10.07 -13.56
N LEU A 198 2.59 -8.86 -13.32
CA LEU A 198 1.27 -8.46 -13.83
C LEU A 198 1.21 -8.53 -15.36
N LYS A 199 2.26 -8.08 -16.06
CA LYS A 199 2.35 -8.21 -17.51
C LYS A 199 2.26 -9.68 -17.97
N LYS A 200 2.92 -10.61 -17.29
CA LYS A 200 2.80 -12.06 -17.61
C LYS A 200 1.41 -12.63 -17.33
N LEU A 201 0.65 -11.99 -16.44
CA LEU A 201 -0.76 -12.26 -16.20
C LEU A 201 -1.70 -11.56 -17.20
N ASN A 202 -1.16 -10.85 -18.20
CA ASN A 202 -1.90 -10.00 -19.14
C ASN A 202 -2.66 -8.86 -18.45
N ILE A 203 -2.16 -8.40 -17.31
CA ILE A 203 -2.66 -7.24 -16.58
C ILE A 203 -1.78 -6.04 -16.91
N ASN A 204 -2.38 -5.01 -17.49
CA ASN A 204 -1.74 -3.71 -17.70
C ASN A 204 -2.21 -2.74 -16.62
N PRO A 205 -1.30 -2.17 -15.80
CA PRO A 205 -1.66 -1.12 -14.86
C PRO A 205 -2.28 0.09 -15.57
N ILE A 206 -3.33 0.67 -14.98
CA ILE A 206 -4.04 1.84 -15.49
C ILE A 206 -3.40 3.16 -15.06
N GLY A 207 -2.47 3.12 -14.10
CA GLY A 207 -1.72 4.26 -13.62
C GLY A 207 -0.47 3.86 -12.83
N ARG A 208 0.45 4.81 -12.67
CA ARG A 208 1.75 4.63 -12.03
C ARG A 208 2.04 5.84 -11.16
N ILE A 209 2.02 5.66 -9.85
CA ILE A 209 2.30 6.75 -8.91
C ILE A 209 3.73 7.26 -9.08
N HIS A 210 4.66 6.39 -9.45
CA HIS A 210 6.07 6.75 -9.65
C HIS A 210 6.32 7.65 -10.88
N ASP A 211 5.28 7.95 -11.68
CA ASP A 211 5.34 8.99 -12.72
C ASP A 211 5.28 10.41 -12.11
N VAL A 212 4.97 10.52 -10.82
CA VAL A 212 4.99 11.76 -10.03
C VAL A 212 6.12 11.66 -9.00
N PRO A 213 7.29 12.28 -9.26
CA PRO A 213 8.51 12.02 -8.49
C PRO A 213 8.38 12.21 -6.98
N GLU A 214 7.59 13.19 -6.55
CA GLU A 214 7.42 13.59 -5.15
C GLU A 214 6.15 12.99 -4.50
N ALA A 215 5.42 12.12 -5.22
CA ALA A 215 4.27 11.39 -4.70
C ALA A 215 4.64 9.97 -4.30
N THR A 216 4.15 9.53 -3.15
CA THR A 216 4.33 8.15 -2.70
C THR A 216 3.02 7.53 -2.28
N MET A 217 2.94 6.23 -2.47
CA MET A 217 1.80 5.43 -2.14
C MET A 217 2.29 4.03 -1.82
N GLU A 218 1.73 3.41 -0.80
CA GLU A 218 1.89 1.98 -0.52
C GLU A 218 0.50 1.37 -0.34
N GLY A 219 0.28 0.17 -0.85
CA GLY A 219 -1.07 -0.39 -0.90
C GLY A 219 -1.70 -0.74 0.45
N GLY A 220 -0.92 -0.88 1.54
CA GLY A 220 -1.46 -0.98 2.90
C GLY A 220 -2.29 0.24 3.33
N ASP A 221 -2.06 1.40 2.72
CA ASP A 221 -2.88 2.60 2.97
C ASP A 221 -4.20 2.62 2.19
N PHE A 222 -4.36 1.79 1.15
CA PHE A 222 -5.56 1.79 0.33
C PHE A 222 -6.54 0.71 0.79
N VAL A 223 -7.69 1.15 1.30
CA VAL A 223 -8.72 0.27 1.85
C VAL A 223 -10.06 0.57 1.19
N ILE A 224 -10.77 -0.45 0.73
CA ILE A 224 -12.09 -0.28 0.12
C ILE A 224 -13.17 -0.59 1.14
N LEU A 225 -13.89 0.44 1.60
CA LEU A 225 -14.88 0.30 2.66
C LEU A 225 -16.20 -0.29 2.13
N THR A 226 -16.66 0.19 0.98
CA THR A 226 -17.89 -0.24 0.31
C THR A 226 -17.76 -0.11 -1.20
N GLN A 227 -18.74 -0.63 -1.96
CA GLN A 227 -18.86 -0.47 -3.42
C GLN A 227 -18.80 0.97 -3.94
N ASP A 228 -19.11 1.92 -3.06
CA ASP A 228 -19.15 3.34 -3.36
C ASP A 228 -18.02 4.13 -2.69
N THR A 229 -17.23 3.54 -1.78
CA THR A 229 -16.30 4.30 -0.93
C THR A 229 -14.99 3.56 -0.73
N CYS A 230 -13.90 4.21 -1.13
CA CYS A 230 -12.54 3.79 -0.80
C CYS A 230 -11.83 4.87 0.02
N ALA A 231 -10.77 4.46 0.72
CA ALA A 231 -9.94 5.32 1.52
C ALA A 231 -8.46 5.14 1.16
N LEU A 232 -7.70 6.22 1.31
CA LEU A 232 -6.25 6.24 1.27
C LEU A 232 -5.73 6.86 2.58
N GLY A 233 -4.96 6.11 3.35
CA GLY A 233 -4.18 6.65 4.46
C GLY A 233 -3.13 7.65 3.97
N ILE A 234 -2.98 8.79 4.66
CA ILE A 234 -1.99 9.83 4.37
C ILE A 234 -1.14 10.02 5.61
N GLY A 235 0.14 9.67 5.54
CA GLY A 235 0.98 9.57 6.73
C GLY A 235 2.35 9.01 6.39
N LEU A 236 2.90 8.12 7.20
CA LEU A 236 4.27 7.66 7.03
C LEU A 236 4.58 7.06 5.64
N ARG A 237 3.63 6.47 4.91
CA ARG A 237 3.96 5.75 3.68
C ARG A 237 3.38 6.42 2.43
N SER A 238 2.12 6.84 2.46
CA SER A 238 1.49 7.53 1.33
C SER A 238 1.36 9.05 1.52
N SER A 239 1.47 9.81 0.41
CA SER A 239 1.39 11.28 0.37
C SER A 239 0.03 11.78 -0.13
N TYR A 240 -0.30 13.04 0.19
CA TYR A 240 -1.53 13.67 -0.30
C TYR A 240 -1.55 13.77 -1.84
N SER A 241 -0.41 14.11 -2.45
CA SER A 241 -0.26 14.22 -3.91
C SER A 241 -0.55 12.92 -4.66
N ALA A 242 -0.30 11.74 -4.07
CA ALA A 242 -0.66 10.46 -4.67
C ALA A 242 -2.18 10.32 -4.82
N GLY A 243 -2.94 10.63 -3.77
CA GLY A 243 -4.41 10.64 -3.82
C GLY A 243 -4.94 11.63 -4.86
N GLN A 244 -4.29 12.78 -5.02
CA GLN A 244 -4.64 13.73 -6.08
C GLN A 244 -4.38 13.18 -7.47
N TYR A 245 -3.21 12.60 -7.72
CA TYR A 245 -2.91 11.96 -9.00
C TYR A 245 -3.97 10.89 -9.35
N MET A 246 -4.42 10.10 -8.37
CA MET A 246 -5.49 9.12 -8.57
C MET A 246 -6.82 9.75 -9.01
N MET A 247 -7.21 10.88 -8.38
CA MET A 247 -8.42 11.63 -8.74
C MET A 247 -8.30 12.34 -10.09
N GLN A 248 -7.14 12.88 -10.42
CA GLN A 248 -6.87 13.59 -11.69
C GLN A 248 -6.96 12.65 -12.90
N ASN A 249 -6.49 11.41 -12.74
CA ASN A 249 -6.41 10.43 -13.82
C ASN A 249 -7.56 9.40 -13.82
N ASP A 250 -8.61 9.62 -13.02
CA ASP A 250 -9.77 8.71 -12.88
C ASP A 250 -9.38 7.25 -12.56
N LEU A 251 -8.43 7.06 -11.65
CA LEU A 251 -7.89 5.72 -11.36
C LEU A 251 -8.73 4.93 -10.34
N LEU A 252 -9.68 5.58 -9.66
CA LEU A 252 -10.40 5.03 -8.51
C LEU A 252 -11.69 4.29 -8.90
N GLY A 253 -12.63 5.00 -9.53
CA GLY A 253 -13.94 4.48 -9.94
C GLY A 253 -15.03 4.49 -8.86
N PHE A 254 -14.74 4.98 -7.65
CA PHE A 254 -15.67 5.04 -6.51
C PHE A 254 -16.44 6.37 -6.45
N LYS A 255 -17.66 6.38 -5.89
CA LYS A 255 -18.43 7.63 -5.71
C LYS A 255 -17.77 8.56 -4.70
N ARG A 256 -17.20 7.99 -3.64
CA ARG A 256 -16.56 8.71 -2.54
C ARG A 256 -15.14 8.21 -2.35
N PHE A 257 -14.23 9.15 -2.15
CA PHE A 257 -12.83 8.88 -1.86
C PHE A 257 -12.42 9.61 -0.58
N LEU A 258 -11.91 8.86 0.38
CA LEU A 258 -11.51 9.39 1.69
C LEU A 258 -9.99 9.49 1.74
N MET A 259 -9.46 10.65 2.09
CA MET A 259 -8.06 10.81 2.45
C MET A 259 -7.94 10.88 3.97
N VAL A 260 -7.46 9.80 4.58
CA VAL A 260 -7.41 9.59 6.04
C VAL A 260 -6.03 10.00 6.56
N LYS A 261 -5.94 11.19 7.11
CA LYS A 261 -4.71 11.87 7.52
C LYS A 261 -4.28 11.47 8.93
N ASP A 262 -3.11 10.83 9.02
CA ASP A 262 -2.32 10.67 10.25
C ASP A 262 -1.38 11.86 10.42
N VAL A 263 -1.86 12.86 11.17
CA VAL A 263 -1.20 14.16 11.29
C VAL A 263 -0.15 14.17 12.41
N PHE A 264 -0.50 13.65 13.58
CA PHE A 264 0.29 13.80 14.81
C PHE A 264 0.91 12.50 15.31
N ASP A 265 0.32 11.33 15.04
CA ASP A 265 0.77 10.07 15.64
C ASP A 265 2.06 9.58 14.94
N GLN A 266 2.06 9.54 13.60
CA GLN A 266 3.24 9.26 12.76
C GLN A 266 4.12 8.10 13.26
N HIS A 267 3.50 7.05 13.81
CA HIS A 267 4.20 5.97 14.51
C HIS A 267 4.41 4.76 13.60
N GLN A 268 5.60 4.13 13.64
CA GLN A 268 5.93 3.02 12.74
C GLN A 268 5.02 1.80 12.89
N ASP A 269 4.62 1.45 14.11
CA ASP A 269 3.66 0.33 14.35
C ASP A 269 2.28 0.55 13.70
N ARG A 270 1.97 1.79 13.29
CA ARG A 270 0.70 2.19 12.67
C ARG A 270 0.93 2.87 11.31
N MET A 271 2.01 2.46 10.64
CA MET A 271 2.52 3.09 9.41
C MET A 271 1.54 3.10 8.24
N HIS A 272 0.62 2.15 8.18
CA HIS A 272 -0.42 2.06 7.14
C HIS A 272 -1.84 2.11 7.74
N LEU A 273 -2.82 2.46 6.92
CA LEU A 273 -4.23 2.44 7.32
C LEU A 273 -4.70 1.03 7.74
N ASP A 274 -4.36 -0.02 6.97
CA ASP A 274 -4.73 -1.41 7.26
C ASP A 274 -4.10 -2.00 8.55
N CYS A 275 -3.09 -1.32 9.11
CA CYS A 275 -2.54 -1.63 10.43
C CYS A 275 -3.47 -1.18 11.57
N THR A 276 -4.44 -0.31 11.30
CA THR A 276 -5.28 0.35 12.33
C THR A 276 -6.77 0.29 12.05
N PHE A 277 -7.17 -0.07 10.83
CA PHE A 277 -8.57 -0.12 10.42
C PHE A 277 -8.78 -1.20 9.37
N SER A 278 -9.78 -2.06 9.57
CA SER A 278 -10.15 -3.11 8.62
C SER A 278 -11.67 -3.28 8.49
N PRO A 279 -12.23 -3.11 7.28
CA PRO A 279 -13.60 -3.48 6.98
C PRO A 279 -13.83 -4.99 7.08
N ILE A 280 -14.81 -5.39 7.89
CA ILE A 280 -15.24 -6.79 8.05
C ILE A 280 -16.44 -7.07 7.11
N HIS A 281 -17.36 -6.11 7.04
CA HIS A 281 -18.51 -6.09 6.14
C HIS A 281 -18.93 -4.62 5.90
N GLN A 282 -19.79 -4.34 4.92
CA GLN A 282 -20.25 -3.00 4.52
C GLN A 282 -20.25 -1.89 5.59
N LYS A 283 -20.83 -2.13 6.78
CA LYS A 283 -20.89 -1.16 7.90
C LYS A 283 -20.41 -1.76 9.22
N LEU A 284 -19.56 -2.77 9.17
CA LEU A 284 -18.90 -3.37 10.32
C LEU A 284 -17.40 -3.33 10.10
N ALA A 285 -16.67 -2.70 11.01
CA ALA A 285 -15.22 -2.59 10.89
C ALA A 285 -14.54 -2.74 12.24
N VAL A 286 -13.29 -3.18 12.18
CA VAL A 286 -12.35 -3.16 13.30
C VAL A 286 -11.53 -1.87 13.23
N ILE A 287 -11.30 -1.25 14.38
CA ILE A 287 -10.45 -0.08 14.52
C ILE A 287 -9.57 -0.19 15.76
N ASP A 288 -8.30 0.21 15.67
CA ASP A 288 -7.41 0.31 16.83
C ASP A 288 -7.92 1.42 17.77
N GLN A 289 -8.15 1.09 19.05
CA GLN A 289 -8.57 2.08 20.04
C GLN A 289 -7.54 3.21 20.23
N GLU A 290 -6.26 2.95 19.91
CA GLU A 290 -5.19 3.91 20.10
C GLU A 290 -5.37 5.15 19.22
N ILE A 291 -5.85 4.98 17.99
CA ILE A 291 -6.09 6.09 17.04
C ILE A 291 -7.39 6.87 17.32
N LEU A 292 -8.12 6.50 18.37
CA LEU A 292 -9.30 7.22 18.88
C LEU A 292 -8.94 8.13 20.07
N LYS A 293 -7.68 8.10 20.54
CA LYS A 293 -7.19 9.01 21.59
C LYS A 293 -6.92 10.39 21.01
N LYS A 294 -7.18 11.43 21.80
CA LYS A 294 -7.16 12.85 21.36
C LYS A 294 -5.85 13.26 20.67
N ASP A 295 -4.71 12.76 21.14
CA ASP A 295 -3.37 13.03 20.63
C ASP A 295 -2.99 12.22 19.38
N LYS A 296 -3.81 11.24 19.01
CA LYS A 296 -3.56 10.28 17.91
C LYS A 296 -4.71 10.19 16.90
N LEU A 297 -5.66 11.12 16.98
CA LEU A 297 -6.81 11.19 16.07
C LEU A 297 -6.36 11.32 14.62
N ARG A 298 -7.09 10.64 13.74
CA ARG A 298 -6.96 10.77 12.28
C ARG A 298 -8.10 11.62 11.74
N TYR A 299 -7.86 12.32 10.64
CA TYR A 299 -8.82 13.24 10.04
C TYR A 299 -9.09 12.91 8.58
N VAL A 300 -10.33 13.06 8.14
CA VAL A 300 -10.79 12.69 6.80
C VAL A 300 -11.07 13.93 5.98
N ASP A 301 -10.47 13.99 4.80
CA ASP A 301 -10.98 14.78 3.68
C ASP A 301 -11.78 13.83 2.77
N GLU A 302 -13.08 14.08 2.64
CA GLU A 302 -13.97 13.30 1.76
C GLU A 302 -14.12 14.03 0.43
N PHE A 303 -13.89 13.29 -0.64
CA PHE A 303 -14.10 13.73 -2.01
C PHE A 303 -15.24 12.95 -2.67
N ILE A 304 -16.04 13.63 -3.49
CA ILE A 304 -17.13 13.04 -4.27
C ILE A 304 -16.78 13.09 -5.75
N ARG A 305 -16.96 11.97 -6.45
CA ARG A 305 -16.75 11.86 -7.90
C ARG A 305 -17.77 12.69 -8.68
N LEU A 306 -17.31 13.33 -9.74
CA LEU A 306 -18.08 14.16 -10.65
C LEU A 306 -18.48 13.35 -11.89
N ASP A 307 -19.61 13.70 -12.51
CA ASP A 307 -20.04 13.10 -13.78
C ASP A 307 -19.13 13.48 -14.96
N LYS A 308 -18.38 14.59 -14.84
CA LYS A 308 -17.45 15.10 -15.84
C LYS A 308 -16.21 15.65 -15.15
N TYR A 309 -15.07 15.56 -15.82
CA TYR A 309 -13.84 16.20 -15.39
C TYR A 309 -14.04 17.71 -15.19
N ASP A 310 -13.59 18.21 -14.04
CA ASP A 310 -13.56 19.65 -13.76
C ASP A 310 -12.21 20.23 -14.23
N PRO A 311 -12.17 21.03 -15.32
CA PRO A 311 -10.93 21.58 -15.84
C PRO A 311 -10.30 22.65 -14.94
N VAL A 312 -11.07 23.27 -14.05
CA VAL A 312 -10.57 24.30 -13.12
C VAL A 312 -9.80 23.62 -11.99
N ARG A 313 -10.41 22.57 -11.39
CA ARG A 313 -9.79 21.77 -10.32
C ARG A 313 -8.79 20.74 -10.84
N LYS A 314 -8.82 20.50 -12.16
CA LYS A 314 -8.12 19.43 -12.87
C LYS A 314 -8.43 18.04 -12.31
N SER A 315 -9.67 17.76 -11.91
CA SER A 315 -10.00 16.55 -11.15
C SER A 315 -11.34 15.93 -11.56
N TRP A 316 -11.47 14.60 -11.43
CA TRP A 316 -12.74 13.89 -11.49
C TRP A 316 -13.51 13.90 -10.16
N TYR A 317 -12.95 14.52 -9.14
CA TYR A 317 -13.49 14.54 -7.79
C TYR A 317 -13.45 15.97 -7.22
N ARG A 318 -14.43 16.31 -6.39
CA ARG A 318 -14.45 17.57 -5.62
C ARG A 318 -14.46 17.27 -4.12
N LEU A 319 -13.85 18.15 -3.33
CA LEU A 319 -13.95 18.10 -1.87
C LEU A 319 -15.42 18.27 -1.44
N ASN A 320 -15.86 17.48 -0.47
CA ASN A 320 -17.21 17.50 0.09
C ASN A 320 -17.20 17.79 1.59
N ARG A 321 -16.36 17.08 2.34
CA ARG A 321 -16.09 17.34 3.76
C ARG A 321 -14.59 17.40 3.95
N ALA A 322 -14.13 18.24 4.87
CA ALA A 322 -12.71 18.40 5.15
C ALA A 322 -12.47 18.26 6.64
N ASN A 323 -11.37 17.62 7.00
CA ASN A 323 -10.86 17.50 8.36
C ASN A 323 -11.87 16.96 9.40
N VAL A 324 -12.70 16.00 9.01
CA VAL A 324 -13.63 15.33 9.94
C VAL A 324 -12.88 14.24 10.69
N GLU A 325 -12.98 14.19 12.03
CA GLU A 325 -12.35 13.12 12.82
C GLU A 325 -12.83 11.74 12.33
N PHE A 326 -11.90 10.80 12.12
CA PHE A 326 -12.17 9.55 11.39
C PHE A 326 -13.15 8.62 12.12
N GLY A 327 -13.04 8.47 13.43
CA GLY A 327 -13.99 7.72 14.26
C GLY A 327 -15.40 8.32 14.17
N ALA A 328 -15.54 9.62 14.36
CA ALA A 328 -16.79 10.35 14.25
C ALA A 328 -17.37 10.31 12.84
N PHE A 329 -16.51 10.35 11.81
CA PHE A 329 -16.91 10.15 10.42
C PHE A 329 -17.56 8.77 10.25
N LEU A 330 -16.90 7.71 10.71
CA LEU A 330 -17.42 6.35 10.61
C LEU A 330 -18.71 6.17 11.42
N GLU A 331 -18.76 6.64 12.66
CA GLU A 331 -19.97 6.56 13.50
C GLU A 331 -21.14 7.34 12.86
N GLY A 332 -20.88 8.54 12.32
CA GLY A 332 -21.87 9.35 11.59
C GLY A 332 -22.35 8.72 10.29
N GLU A 333 -21.50 7.92 9.64
CA GLU A 333 -21.85 7.10 8.46
C GLU A 333 -22.53 5.77 8.82
N GLY A 334 -22.82 5.53 10.11
CA GLY A 334 -23.54 4.37 10.61
C GLY A 334 -22.70 3.09 10.73
N TYR A 335 -21.37 3.20 10.82
CA TYR A 335 -20.53 2.02 11.05
C TYR A 335 -20.69 1.51 12.49
N SER A 336 -20.81 0.19 12.62
CA SER A 336 -20.57 -0.53 13.86
C SER A 336 -19.09 -0.78 14.00
N LEU A 337 -18.45 -0.13 14.97
CA LEU A 337 -17.00 -0.20 15.17
C LEU A 337 -16.64 -1.12 16.34
N ILE A 338 -15.84 -2.15 16.05
CA ILE A 338 -15.22 -2.99 17.06
C ILE A 338 -13.87 -2.36 17.41
N LYS A 339 -13.78 -1.77 18.59
CA LYS A 339 -12.59 -1.06 19.08
C LYS A 339 -11.62 -2.09 19.67
N LEU A 340 -10.61 -2.48 18.90
CA LEU A 340 -9.63 -3.47 19.35
C LEU A 340 -8.65 -2.85 20.37
N PRO A 341 -8.25 -3.61 21.40
CA PRO A 341 -7.15 -3.23 22.26
C PRO A 341 -5.86 -3.00 21.48
N HIS A 342 -5.02 -2.07 21.94
CA HIS A 342 -3.82 -1.68 21.20
C HIS A 342 -2.79 -2.83 21.15
N GLU A 343 -2.70 -3.63 22.22
CA GLU A 343 -1.88 -4.85 22.24
C GLU A 343 -2.29 -5.86 21.17
N TYR A 344 -3.56 -5.88 20.77
CA TYR A 344 -4.04 -6.74 19.69
C TYR A 344 -3.68 -6.15 18.33
N GLN A 345 -3.66 -4.82 18.21
CA GLN A 345 -3.14 -4.16 17.01
C GLN A 345 -1.66 -4.48 16.80
N LEU A 346 -0.84 -4.41 17.86
CA LEU A 346 0.59 -4.78 17.80
C LEU A 346 0.80 -6.26 17.42
N ALA A 347 -0.18 -7.12 17.68
CA ALA A 347 -0.22 -8.51 17.21
C ALA A 347 -0.89 -8.68 15.83
N TYR A 348 -0.98 -7.61 15.03
CA TYR A 348 -1.61 -7.57 13.70
C TYR A 348 -3.10 -7.87 13.68
N GLY A 349 -3.79 -7.68 14.81
CA GLY A 349 -5.21 -7.89 14.95
C GLY A 349 -6.08 -7.02 14.06
N CYS A 350 -5.58 -5.88 13.57
CA CYS A 350 -6.27 -5.08 12.57
C CYS A 350 -5.96 -5.52 11.14
N ASN A 351 -4.83 -6.18 10.86
CA ASN A 351 -4.39 -6.49 9.50
C ASN A 351 -4.96 -7.84 9.03
N MET A 352 -6.27 -7.84 8.74
CA MET A 352 -7.06 -9.02 8.39
C MET A 352 -7.29 -9.13 6.89
N LEU A 353 -7.33 -10.36 6.36
CA LEU A 353 -7.69 -10.59 4.97
C LEU A 353 -9.16 -11.00 4.86
N ASN A 354 -9.97 -10.15 4.23
CA ASN A 354 -11.38 -10.45 3.95
C ASN A 354 -11.52 -11.19 2.61
N LEU A 355 -12.09 -12.39 2.63
CA LEU A 355 -12.32 -13.22 1.44
C LEU A 355 -13.74 -13.08 0.89
N GLY A 356 -14.60 -12.30 1.55
CA GLY A 356 -16.00 -12.12 1.22
C GLY A 356 -16.86 -13.36 1.47
N CYS A 357 -18.06 -13.38 0.86
CA CYS A 357 -19.05 -14.44 1.06
C CYS A 357 -18.70 -15.72 0.30
N ILE A 358 -18.51 -16.82 1.04
CA ILE A 358 -18.24 -18.17 0.53
C ILE A 358 -19.24 -19.13 1.18
N ASN A 359 -20.04 -19.81 0.35
CA ASN A 359 -21.08 -20.74 0.81
C ASN A 359 -22.06 -20.14 1.84
N GLY A 360 -22.42 -18.86 1.68
CA GLY A 360 -23.37 -18.15 2.56
C GLY A 360 -22.76 -17.58 3.85
N HIS A 361 -21.44 -17.68 4.03
CA HIS A 361 -20.70 -17.14 5.16
C HIS A 361 -19.61 -16.19 4.68
N TYR A 362 -19.53 -14.99 5.25
CA TYR A 362 -18.41 -14.09 5.03
C TYR A 362 -17.19 -14.59 5.79
N LYS A 363 -16.05 -14.73 5.11
CA LYS A 363 -14.82 -15.26 5.71
C LYS A 363 -13.78 -14.17 5.87
N VAL A 364 -13.33 -13.94 7.10
CA VAL A 364 -12.24 -13.02 7.42
C VAL A 364 -11.12 -13.79 8.10
N LEU A 365 -9.90 -13.68 7.59
CA LEU A 365 -8.74 -14.38 8.12
C LEU A 365 -7.91 -13.45 9.00
N THR A 366 -7.43 -13.96 10.14
CA THR A 366 -6.56 -13.25 11.08
C THR A 366 -5.42 -14.15 11.57
N VAL A 367 -4.29 -13.54 11.92
CA VAL A 367 -3.13 -14.22 12.53
C VAL A 367 -3.14 -14.20 14.05
N HIS A 368 -4.15 -13.57 14.67
CA HIS A 368 -4.21 -13.40 16.12
C HIS A 368 -5.49 -14.01 16.69
N ASN A 369 -5.34 -15.09 17.45
CA ASN A 369 -6.45 -15.85 18.00
C ASN A 369 -7.29 -15.01 18.99
N ASP A 370 -6.66 -14.18 19.81
CA ASP A 370 -7.39 -13.37 20.78
C ASP A 370 -8.19 -12.25 20.10
N SER A 371 -7.68 -11.69 18.99
CA SER A 371 -8.46 -10.75 18.17
C SER A 371 -9.70 -11.42 17.58
N ARG A 372 -9.57 -12.67 17.10
CA ARG A 372 -10.70 -13.46 16.61
C ARG A 372 -11.78 -13.59 17.68
N ASP A 373 -11.37 -14.05 18.87
CA ASP A 373 -12.30 -14.32 19.96
C ASP A 373 -12.93 -13.03 20.50
N TYR A 374 -12.16 -11.94 20.56
CA TYR A 374 -12.66 -10.62 20.94
C TYR A 374 -13.72 -10.10 19.97
N ILE A 375 -13.44 -10.16 18.65
CA ILE A 375 -14.38 -9.71 17.61
C ILE A 375 -15.67 -10.51 17.70
N MET A 376 -15.59 -11.84 17.66
CA MET A 376 -16.78 -12.69 17.64
C MET A 376 -17.60 -12.60 18.93
N ASN A 377 -16.97 -12.22 20.05
CA ASN A 377 -17.66 -12.03 21.32
C ASN A 377 -18.18 -10.62 21.57
N SER A 378 -17.73 -9.62 20.79
CA SER A 378 -18.10 -8.22 20.97
C SER A 378 -19.61 -7.99 20.79
N PRO A 379 -20.24 -7.12 21.61
CA PRO A 379 -21.63 -6.75 21.46
C PRO A 379 -21.96 -6.15 20.08
N GLU A 380 -21.05 -5.33 19.54
CA GLU A 380 -21.17 -4.65 18.25
C GLU A 380 -21.28 -5.68 17.12
N TYR A 381 -20.40 -6.68 17.12
CA TYR A 381 -20.43 -7.79 16.17
C TYR A 381 -21.74 -8.58 16.24
N LYS A 382 -22.11 -9.04 17.44
CA LYS A 382 -23.31 -9.89 17.65
C LYS A 382 -24.57 -9.17 17.21
N LYS A 383 -24.73 -7.92 17.65
CA LYS A 383 -25.86 -7.07 17.29
C LYS A 383 -25.90 -6.81 15.78
N TYR A 384 -24.75 -6.52 15.17
CA TYR A 384 -24.68 -6.28 13.73
C TYR A 384 -25.10 -7.52 12.93
N CYS A 385 -24.59 -8.70 13.29
CA CYS A 385 -24.92 -9.95 12.60
C CYS A 385 -26.41 -10.30 12.73
N GLU A 386 -26.99 -10.12 13.92
CA GLU A 386 -28.41 -10.35 14.17
C GLU A 386 -29.31 -9.41 13.35
N VAL A 387 -29.02 -8.10 13.37
CA VAL A 387 -29.81 -7.08 12.67
C VAL A 387 -29.74 -7.26 11.15
N ASN A 388 -28.54 -7.52 10.62
CA ASN A 388 -28.32 -7.62 9.18
C ASN A 388 -28.53 -9.05 8.64
N LYS A 389 -28.83 -10.03 9.51
CA LYS A 389 -29.01 -11.45 9.17
C LYS A 389 -27.85 -12.00 8.35
N VAL A 390 -26.63 -11.65 8.74
CA VAL A 390 -25.39 -12.04 8.08
C VAL A 390 -24.60 -12.98 8.96
N ASN A 391 -24.01 -14.01 8.35
CA ASN A 391 -23.06 -14.90 9.01
C ASN A 391 -21.65 -14.50 8.60
N ILE A 392 -20.83 -14.15 9.59
CA ILE A 392 -19.44 -13.80 9.41
C ILE A 392 -18.63 -14.79 10.24
N ASP A 393 -17.55 -15.33 9.68
CA ASP A 393 -16.63 -16.19 10.41
C ASP A 393 -15.26 -15.53 10.37
N VAL A 394 -14.71 -15.25 11.55
CA VAL A 394 -13.32 -14.84 11.69
C VAL A 394 -12.49 -16.09 11.97
N GLU A 395 -11.55 -16.41 11.09
CA GLU A 395 -10.76 -17.63 11.16
C GLU A 395 -9.29 -17.35 11.42
N TYR A 396 -8.72 -18.08 12.37
CA TYR A 396 -7.27 -18.05 12.62
C TYR A 396 -6.50 -18.74 11.49
N VAL A 397 -5.34 -18.19 11.17
CA VAL A 397 -4.34 -18.79 10.27
C VAL A 397 -3.00 -18.77 10.98
N GLU A 398 -2.37 -19.94 11.08
CA GLU A 398 -1.00 -20.06 11.58
C GLU A 398 -0.06 -19.40 10.54
N PHE A 399 0.50 -18.24 10.89
CA PHE A 399 1.27 -17.41 9.95
C PHE A 399 2.51 -16.74 10.58
N ARG A 400 2.91 -17.17 11.79
CA ARG A 400 3.94 -16.50 12.61
C ARG A 400 5.28 -16.29 11.89
N ALA A 401 5.75 -17.25 11.10
CA ALA A 401 7.06 -17.16 10.43
C ALA A 401 7.10 -16.00 9.42
N ILE A 402 6.00 -15.73 8.73
CA ILE A 402 5.87 -14.56 7.85
C ILE A 402 5.61 -13.31 8.70
N THR A 403 4.82 -13.42 9.78
CA THR A 403 4.57 -12.29 10.68
C THR A 403 5.83 -11.73 11.34
N SER A 404 6.83 -12.58 11.58
CA SER A 404 8.17 -12.17 12.01
C SER A 404 8.92 -11.27 11.03
N MET A 405 8.39 -11.06 9.82
CA MET A 405 8.93 -10.14 8.82
C MET A 405 8.25 -8.76 8.84
N TYR A 406 7.50 -8.42 9.89
CA TYR A 406 6.70 -7.20 10.04
C TYR A 406 5.46 -7.07 9.13
N GLY A 407 4.65 -8.12 9.04
CA GLY A 407 3.37 -8.02 8.33
C GLY A 407 2.40 -9.18 8.61
N SER A 408 1.23 -9.15 8.01
CA SER A 408 0.19 -10.18 8.22
C SER A 408 -0.45 -10.59 6.89
N LEU A 409 -1.56 -11.33 6.94
CA LEU A 409 -2.23 -11.94 5.79
C LEU A 409 -2.62 -10.91 4.72
N HIS A 410 -3.10 -9.73 5.14
CA HIS A 410 -3.47 -8.67 4.22
C HIS A 410 -2.23 -8.08 3.53
N CYS A 411 -1.16 -7.80 4.29
CA CYS A 411 0.13 -7.37 3.72
C CYS A 411 0.68 -8.40 2.72
N ALA A 412 0.55 -9.69 3.02
CA ALA A 412 1.08 -10.78 2.21
C ALA A 412 0.23 -11.10 0.97
N SER A 413 -0.91 -10.43 0.77
CA SER A 413 -1.88 -10.80 -0.24
C SER A 413 -2.37 -9.60 -1.06
N GLN A 414 -2.08 -9.62 -2.36
CA GLN A 414 -2.71 -8.72 -3.30
C GLN A 414 -3.91 -9.40 -3.95
N VAL A 415 -5.12 -9.08 -3.49
CA VAL A 415 -6.34 -9.49 -4.20
C VAL A 415 -6.35 -8.79 -5.57
N LEU A 416 -6.43 -9.55 -6.66
CA LEU A 416 -6.49 -9.01 -8.02
C LEU A 416 -7.94 -8.89 -8.51
N GLU A 417 -8.76 -9.89 -8.23
CA GLU A 417 -10.16 -9.90 -8.63
C GLU A 417 -11.04 -10.24 -7.43
N ARG A 418 -12.11 -9.46 -7.25
CA ARG A 418 -13.28 -9.85 -6.46
C ARG A 418 -14.49 -10.03 -7.39
N PHE A 419 -15.37 -10.98 -7.10
CA PHE A 419 -16.62 -11.13 -7.82
C PHE A 419 -17.53 -9.94 -7.48
N SER A 420 -17.63 -8.99 -8.40
CA SER A 420 -18.69 -7.99 -8.35
C SER A 420 -20.02 -8.70 -8.61
N PHE A 421 -21.03 -8.49 -7.76
CA PHE A 421 -22.40 -8.72 -8.20
C PHE A 421 -22.64 -7.87 -9.46
N GLU A 422 -23.37 -8.41 -10.44
CA GLU A 422 -23.72 -7.64 -11.65
C GLU A 422 -24.26 -6.28 -11.22
N GLU A 423 -23.74 -5.22 -11.86
CA GLU A 423 -24.20 -3.86 -11.64
C GLU A 423 -25.71 -3.82 -11.92
N ASP A 424 -26.53 -3.91 -10.88
CA ASP A 424 -27.88 -3.40 -10.98
C ASP A 424 -27.72 -1.94 -11.38
N LYS A 425 -28.40 -1.57 -12.48
CA LYS A 425 -28.60 -0.19 -12.89
C LYS A 425 -29.40 0.52 -11.79
N ILE A 426 -28.73 0.86 -10.70
CA ILE A 426 -29.33 1.62 -9.61
C ILE A 426 -29.58 3.02 -10.16
N VAL A 427 -30.86 3.37 -10.20
CA VAL A 427 -31.33 4.71 -10.55
C VAL A 427 -30.67 5.71 -9.60
N ARG A 428 -30.02 6.70 -10.22
CA ARG A 428 -29.27 7.78 -9.59
C ARG A 428 -30.17 8.59 -8.67
N GLU A 429 -30.04 8.42 -7.36
CA GLU A 429 -30.31 9.52 -6.45
C GLU A 429 -29.07 10.39 -6.37
N ALA A 430 -29.25 11.69 -6.60
CA ALA A 430 -28.17 12.65 -6.42
C ALA A 430 -27.80 12.66 -4.94
N ASP A 431 -26.57 12.27 -4.61
CA ASP A 431 -26.01 12.53 -3.29
C ASP A 431 -26.22 14.03 -2.99
N LYS A 432 -26.67 14.35 -1.78
CA LYS A 432 -26.83 15.74 -1.36
C LYS A 432 -25.44 16.39 -1.34
N ILE A 433 -25.08 17.00 -2.46
CA ILE A 433 -23.92 17.86 -2.60
C ILE A 433 -24.11 19.00 -1.60
N GLN A 434 -23.35 18.99 -0.51
CA GLN A 434 -23.19 20.22 0.27
C GLN A 434 -22.44 21.20 -0.63
N GLN A 435 -23.12 22.29 -1.01
CA GLN A 435 -22.57 23.36 -1.83
C GLN A 435 -21.73 24.36 -1.03
N VAL A 436 -21.57 24.16 0.27
CA VAL A 436 -20.83 25.07 1.14
C VAL A 436 -19.48 24.43 1.42
N GLU A 437 -18.41 25.03 0.89
CA GLU A 437 -17.05 24.66 1.29
C GLU A 437 -16.93 24.87 2.81
N PRO A 438 -16.33 23.92 3.55
CA PRO A 438 -16.17 24.08 4.99
C PRO A 438 -15.30 25.30 5.30
N GLU A 439 -15.84 26.22 6.10
CA GLU A 439 -15.12 27.42 6.55
C GLU A 439 -14.19 27.08 7.73
N PHE A 440 -12.91 27.39 7.57
CA PHE A 440 -11.90 27.24 8.62
C PHE A 440 -11.33 28.61 9.00
N ASP A 441 -11.06 28.83 10.29
CA ASP A 441 -10.34 30.03 10.75
C ASP A 441 -8.84 29.93 10.41
N TYR A 442 -8.27 28.72 10.49
CA TYR A 442 -6.83 28.47 10.35
C TYR A 442 -6.54 27.23 9.51
N VAL A 443 -5.36 27.23 8.89
CA VAL A 443 -4.71 26.06 8.31
C VAL A 443 -3.41 25.81 9.07
N ILE A 444 -3.14 24.54 9.39
CA ILE A 444 -1.84 24.10 9.90
C ILE A 444 -1.35 22.95 9.02
N GLU A 445 -0.26 23.20 8.31
CA GLU A 445 0.53 22.17 7.64
C GLU A 445 1.48 21.55 8.68
N VAL A 446 1.22 20.32 9.08
CA VAL A 446 2.07 19.59 10.01
C VAL A 446 3.17 18.92 9.20
N PRO A 447 4.44 19.30 9.44
CA PRO A 447 5.53 18.76 8.68
C PRO A 447 5.71 17.28 9.05
N THR A 448 5.93 16.48 8.02
CA THR A 448 6.13 15.03 8.09
C THR A 448 7.41 14.71 7.33
N PHE A 449 8.09 13.59 7.62
CA PHE A 449 9.38 13.26 6.98
C PHE A 449 10.52 14.24 7.30
N CYS A 450 10.36 15.04 8.35
CA CYS A 450 11.43 15.88 8.90
C CYS A 450 11.77 15.40 10.31
N ASN A 451 13.06 15.46 10.68
CA ASN A 451 13.49 15.18 12.05
C ASN A 451 13.26 16.41 12.94
N ARG A 452 12.00 16.86 13.03
CA ARG A 452 11.54 18.06 13.76
C ARG A 452 10.34 17.72 14.65
N GLU A 453 10.52 16.76 15.55
CA GLU A 453 9.51 16.39 16.55
C GLU A 453 9.05 17.59 17.38
N ASP A 454 9.97 18.55 17.62
CA ASP A 454 9.69 19.83 18.24
C ASP A 454 8.61 20.62 17.49
N LEU A 455 8.72 20.71 16.16
CA LEU A 455 7.78 21.46 15.33
C LEU A 455 6.42 20.77 15.22
N VAL A 456 6.39 19.43 15.17
CA VAL A 456 5.14 18.66 15.24
C VAL A 456 4.44 18.90 16.57
N GLN A 457 5.18 18.90 17.69
CA GLN A 457 4.63 19.18 19.01
C GLN A 457 4.14 20.62 19.15
N GLU A 458 4.87 21.60 18.60
CA GLU A 458 4.45 23.00 18.53
C GLU A 458 3.15 23.16 17.74
N ALA A 459 3.05 22.53 16.57
CA ALA A 459 1.86 22.53 15.74
C ALA A 459 0.66 21.90 16.47
N GLN A 460 0.89 20.78 17.18
CA GLN A 460 -0.15 20.13 17.99
C GLN A 460 -0.61 20.99 19.17
N ASN A 461 0.32 21.63 19.88
CA ASN A 461 0.00 22.57 20.95
C ASN A 461 -0.81 23.74 20.43
N LYS A 462 -0.43 24.28 19.27
CA LYS A 462 -1.14 25.39 18.64
C LYS A 462 -2.54 24.99 18.17
N TYR A 463 -2.67 23.81 17.58
CA TYR A 463 -3.96 23.23 17.23
C TYR A 463 -4.87 23.12 18.47
N ASN A 464 -4.37 22.55 19.57
CA ASN A 464 -5.12 22.42 20.82
C ASN A 464 -5.55 23.78 21.41
N GLU A 465 -4.68 24.79 21.37
CA GLU A 465 -4.99 26.16 21.79
C GLU A 465 -6.14 26.76 20.95
N LEU A 466 -6.06 26.64 19.62
CA LEU A 466 -7.06 27.16 18.70
C LEU A 466 -8.41 26.47 18.89
N ILE A 467 -8.45 25.14 18.95
CA ILE A 467 -9.68 24.39 19.20
C ILE A 467 -10.29 24.78 20.57
N ALA A 468 -9.46 24.92 21.62
CA ALA A 468 -9.92 25.35 22.94
C ALA A 468 -10.50 26.78 22.95
N SER A 469 -10.06 27.63 22.03
CA SER A 469 -10.59 28.99 21.83
C SER A 469 -11.84 29.05 20.92
N GLY A 470 -12.36 27.89 20.49
CA GLY A 470 -13.54 27.79 19.61
C GLY A 470 -13.25 28.08 18.14
N LYS A 471 -11.99 28.00 17.72
CA LYS A 471 -11.56 28.19 16.33
C LYS A 471 -11.60 26.88 15.55
N THR A 472 -11.92 26.95 14.27
CA THR A 472 -11.85 25.80 13.36
C THR A 472 -10.50 25.75 12.65
N VAL A 473 -9.90 24.57 12.57
CA VAL A 473 -8.58 24.37 11.98
C VAL A 473 -8.61 23.27 10.92
N TYR A 474 -8.08 23.57 9.74
CA TYR A 474 -7.81 22.60 8.68
C TYR A 474 -6.38 22.08 8.82
N LEU A 475 -6.24 20.77 9.04
CA LEU A 475 -4.93 20.12 9.12
C LEU A 475 -4.53 19.58 7.76
N VAL A 476 -3.30 19.82 7.36
CA VAL A 476 -2.66 19.18 6.20
C VAL A 476 -1.39 18.51 6.67
N ASN A 477 -1.09 17.31 6.18
CA ASN A 477 0.17 16.63 6.45
C ASN A 477 0.66 15.97 5.16
N LYS A 478 1.98 15.78 5.05
CA LYS A 478 2.67 15.06 3.96
C LYS A 478 2.09 15.30 2.57
N TYR A 479 2.09 16.56 2.15
CA TYR A 479 1.56 16.91 0.85
C TYR A 479 2.41 16.32 -0.29
N TRP A 480 3.71 16.66 -0.27
CA TRP A 480 4.77 16.12 -1.11
C TRP A 480 5.90 15.56 -0.23
N ILE A 481 6.69 14.62 -0.73
CA ILE A 481 7.90 14.19 -0.01
C ILE A 481 9.05 15.17 -0.26
N GLY A 482 9.72 15.58 0.83
CA GLY A 482 10.94 16.38 0.78
C GLY A 482 10.74 17.82 0.29
N HIS A 483 9.49 18.24 0.08
CA HIS A 483 9.10 19.57 -0.38
C HIS A 483 8.13 20.16 0.63
N PHE A 484 8.36 21.42 0.99
CA PHE A 484 7.49 22.17 1.89
C PHE A 484 7.22 23.54 1.29
N VAL A 485 5.95 23.93 1.28
CA VAL A 485 5.50 25.23 0.78
C VAL A 485 5.11 26.08 1.98
N SER A 486 5.90 27.10 2.29
CA SER A 486 5.58 27.99 3.40
C SER A 486 4.24 28.68 3.17
N LEU A 487 3.35 28.52 4.15
CA LEU A 487 2.05 29.19 4.19
C LEU A 487 2.16 30.63 4.70
N LYS A 488 3.37 31.05 5.11
CA LYS A 488 3.66 32.39 5.61
C LYS A 488 3.35 33.43 4.53
N ASN A 489 2.48 34.38 4.87
CA ASN A 489 1.98 35.44 3.98
C ASN A 489 1.14 34.95 2.79
N ALA A 490 0.77 33.67 2.72
CA ALA A 490 -0.16 33.19 1.71
C ALA A 490 -1.48 33.97 1.81
N ASN A 491 -2.04 34.34 0.66
CA ASN A 491 -3.28 35.10 0.59
C ASN A 491 -4.37 34.24 -0.06
N VAL A 492 -4.82 33.23 0.69
CA VAL A 492 -5.88 32.30 0.28
C VAL A 492 -7.08 32.42 1.22
N LYS A 493 -8.26 32.11 0.68
CA LYS A 493 -9.58 32.30 1.34
C LYS A 493 -10.33 31.01 1.59
N SER A 494 -9.91 29.89 0.99
CA SER A 494 -10.57 28.60 1.17
C SER A 494 -9.59 27.43 1.21
N VAL A 495 -10.08 26.27 1.67
CA VAL A 495 -9.32 25.01 1.67
C VAL A 495 -8.92 24.60 0.25
N GLU A 496 -9.79 24.80 -0.73
CA GLU A 496 -9.47 24.46 -2.12
C GLU A 496 -8.31 25.33 -2.64
N GLU A 497 -8.29 26.63 -2.32
CA GLU A 497 -7.17 27.51 -2.67
C GLU A 497 -5.87 27.09 -1.97
N VAL A 498 -5.93 26.63 -0.71
CA VAL A 498 -4.78 26.05 0.01
C VAL A 498 -4.28 24.80 -0.71
N LEU A 499 -5.15 23.86 -1.04
CA LEU A 499 -4.79 22.64 -1.76
C LEU A 499 -4.29 22.91 -3.19
N GLN A 500 -4.67 24.02 -3.81
CA GLN A 500 -4.10 24.46 -5.09
C GLN A 500 -2.71 25.10 -4.91
N LEU A 501 -2.54 25.91 -3.86
CA LEU A 501 -1.24 26.49 -3.51
C LEU A 501 -0.20 25.39 -3.25
N LEU A 502 -0.56 24.38 -2.45
CA LEU A 502 0.32 23.24 -2.13
C LEU A 502 0.65 22.37 -3.35
N ARG A 503 -0.17 22.40 -4.42
CA ARG A 503 0.14 21.75 -5.71
C ARG A 503 1.18 22.49 -6.53
N ASN A 504 1.45 23.75 -6.25
CA ASN A 504 2.22 24.57 -7.17
C ASN A 504 3.72 24.20 -7.15
N GLU A 505 4.13 23.37 -8.11
CA GLU A 505 5.50 22.90 -8.31
C GLU A 505 6.49 24.03 -8.60
N ASP A 506 6.02 25.22 -9.00
CA ASP A 506 6.87 26.39 -9.26
C ASP A 506 7.37 27.08 -7.97
N LEU A 507 6.88 26.69 -6.79
CA LEU A 507 7.34 27.24 -5.51
C LEU A 507 8.61 26.51 -5.05
N ALA A 508 9.69 27.27 -4.84
CA ALA A 508 10.96 26.72 -4.39
C ALA A 508 10.81 26.00 -3.05
N ALA A 509 11.17 24.71 -3.02
CA ALA A 509 11.20 23.90 -1.81
C ALA A 509 12.05 24.58 -0.73
N GLN A 510 11.51 24.66 0.48
CA GLN A 510 12.26 25.16 1.62
C GLN A 510 13.07 24.06 2.29
N ASP A 511 14.21 24.46 2.85
CA ASP A 511 15.02 23.62 3.73
C ASP A 511 14.21 23.32 4.99
N MET A 512 13.69 22.09 5.10
CA MET A 512 12.83 21.66 6.22
C MET A 512 13.49 21.84 7.59
N SER A 513 14.84 21.88 7.65
CA SER A 513 15.56 22.10 8.91
C SER A 513 15.39 23.51 9.48
N LYS A 514 14.98 24.48 8.65
CA LYS A 514 14.84 25.90 9.01
C LYS A 514 13.40 26.36 9.24
N LEU A 515 12.43 25.46 9.10
CA LEU A 515 11.02 25.78 9.28
C LEU A 515 10.70 26.15 10.73
N ASP A 516 9.86 27.17 10.88
CA ASP A 516 9.20 27.51 12.15
C ASP A 516 7.67 27.38 12.04
N LEU A 517 6.97 27.49 13.17
CA LEU A 517 5.52 27.33 13.22
C LEU A 517 4.76 28.34 12.33
N ASN A 518 5.31 29.53 12.06
CA ASN A 518 4.68 30.52 11.19
C ASN A 518 4.78 30.14 9.71
N ASP A 519 5.78 29.34 9.33
CA ASP A 519 5.84 28.77 7.98
C ASP A 519 4.78 27.69 7.76
N CYS A 520 4.38 27.04 8.86
CA CYS A 520 3.41 25.94 8.88
C CYS A 520 1.95 26.38 9.07
N MET A 521 1.70 27.65 9.40
CA MET A 521 0.37 28.11 9.80
C MET A 521 -0.09 29.30 8.99
N LEU A 522 -1.36 29.28 8.62
CA LEU A 522 -2.05 30.40 7.99
C LEU A 522 -3.37 30.68 8.69
N LYS A 523 -3.66 31.96 8.91
CA LYS A 523 -5.00 32.42 9.24
C LYS A 523 -5.74 32.74 7.94
N LEU A 524 -6.87 32.10 7.69
CA LEU A 524 -7.70 32.38 6.52
C LEU A 524 -8.37 33.75 6.68
N LYS A 525 -8.48 34.49 5.57
CA LYS A 525 -8.96 35.89 5.55
C LYS A 525 -10.43 36.02 5.22
#